data_AF-A0AAV0I530-F1
#
_entry.id   AF-A0AAV0I530-F1
#
_cell.length_a   1.000
_cell.length_b   1.000
_cell.length_c   1.000
_cell.angle_alpha   90.00
_cell.angle_beta   90.00
_cell.angle_gamma   90.00
#
_symmetry.space_group_name_H-M   'P 1'
#
loop_
_entity.id
_entity.type
_entity.pdbx_description
1 polymer ?
#
loop_
_entity_poly.entity_id
_entity_poly.type
_entity_poly.pdbx_seq_one_letter_code
_entity_poly.pdbx_strand_id
1 'polypeptide(L)'
;MFRRFPQLFNYSVRDNIEPKLNYFVVEMGRELKELKEFPQYFSFSLENRIKPRHQCCVEKGVCFPLPVLLKMKDVQFRQRVQLLSESSLPFSSSPLSRVDFDPPL
;
A
#
# COMPACT_ATOMS: atom_id res chain seq x y z
N MET A 1 31.37 1.63 2.21
CA MET A 1 31.64 1.04 0.87
C MET A 1 30.30 0.82 0.16
N PHE A 2 29.81 1.81 -0.61
CA PHE A 2 28.54 1.76 -1.36
C PHE A 2 28.68 0.79 -2.54
N ARG A 3 28.35 -0.49 -2.31
CA ARG A 3 28.43 -1.53 -3.35
C ARG A 3 27.17 -1.51 -4.22
N ARG A 4 27.30 -0.81 -5.35
CA ARG A 4 26.78 -1.16 -6.69
C ARG A 4 25.29 -1.55 -6.77
N PHE A 5 24.44 -0.54 -6.92
CA PHE A 5 23.25 -0.64 -7.76
C PHE A 5 23.52 0.07 -9.10
N PRO A 6 24.19 -0.57 -10.08
CA PRO A 6 24.51 0.07 -11.35
C PRO A 6 23.26 0.50 -12.13
N GLN A 7 22.09 -0.10 -11.85
CA GLN A 7 20.82 0.24 -12.50
C GLN A 7 20.22 1.58 -12.04
N LEU A 8 20.65 2.13 -10.90
CA LEU A 8 20.20 3.46 -10.45
C LEU A 8 20.84 4.60 -11.26
N PHE A 9 21.96 4.36 -11.95
CA PHE A 9 22.61 5.35 -12.80
C PHE A 9 21.96 5.52 -14.17
N ASN A 10 21.04 4.62 -14.56
CA ASN A 10 20.29 4.75 -15.82
C ASN A 10 18.99 5.56 -15.67
N TYR A 11 18.70 6.00 -14.46
CA TYR A 11 17.57 6.85 -14.14
C TYR A 11 18.13 8.23 -13.79
N SER A 12 18.01 9.17 -14.73
CA SER A 12 18.33 10.58 -14.49
C SER A 12 17.73 11.02 -13.16
N VAL A 13 18.55 11.63 -12.30
CA VAL A 13 18.12 12.13 -10.98
C VAL A 13 16.90 13.02 -11.13
N ARG A 14 16.92 13.89 -12.15
CA ARG A 14 15.83 14.81 -12.49
C ARG A 14 14.59 14.09 -13.02
N ASP A 15 14.76 13.07 -13.85
CA ASP A 15 13.61 12.44 -14.54
C ASP A 15 13.02 11.25 -13.78
N ASN A 16 13.65 10.82 -12.69
CA ASN A 16 13.21 9.63 -11.97
C ASN A 16 13.21 9.77 -10.45
N ILE A 17 14.30 10.26 -9.85
CA ILE A 17 14.42 10.36 -8.40
C ILE A 17 13.57 11.52 -7.89
N GLU A 18 13.70 12.69 -8.52
CA GLU A 18 12.96 13.90 -8.15
C GLU A 18 11.43 13.72 -8.26
N PRO A 19 10.86 13.16 -9.34
CA PRO A 19 9.42 12.92 -9.42
C PRO A 19 8.93 11.91 -8.37
N LYS A 20 9.71 10.86 -8.09
CA LYS A 20 9.37 9.86 -7.07
C LYS A 20 9.42 10.43 -5.66
N LEU A 21 10.40 11.29 -5.38
CA LEU A 21 10.54 11.97 -4.09
C LEU A 21 9.43 13.01 -3.90
N ASN A 22 9.13 13.80 -4.94
CA ASN A 22 8.02 14.75 -4.91
C ASN A 22 6.69 14.04 -4.65
N TYR A 23 6.42 12.95 -5.36
CA TYR A 23 5.22 12.15 -5.11
C TYR A 23 5.18 11.60 -3.67
N PHE A 24 6.31 11.11 -3.16
CA PHE A 24 6.40 10.56 -1.82
C PHE A 24 6.06 11.58 -0.73
N VAL A 25 6.60 12.80 -0.84
CA VAL A 25 6.42 13.83 0.20
C VAL A 25 5.12 14.59 0.02
N VAL A 26 4.82 15.03 -1.21
CA VAL A 26 3.70 15.94 -1.50
C VAL A 26 2.38 15.17 -1.62
N GLU A 27 2.37 14.07 -2.38
CA GLU A 27 1.14 13.35 -2.71
C GLU A 27 0.82 12.26 -1.69
N MET A 28 1.84 11.52 -1.22
CA MET A 28 1.64 10.49 -0.19
C MET A 28 1.70 11.05 1.24
N GLY A 29 2.22 12.27 1.44
CA GLY A 29 2.33 12.90 2.76
C GLY A 29 3.25 12.15 3.73
N ARG A 30 4.27 11.44 3.24
CA ARG A 30 5.11 10.56 4.07
C ARG A 30 6.41 11.20 4.53
N GLU A 31 6.95 10.68 5.63
CA GLU A 31 8.18 11.17 6.23
C GLU A 31 9.44 10.61 5.54
N LEU A 32 10.44 11.47 5.32
CA LEU A 32 11.71 11.07 4.70
C LEU A 32 12.46 9.96 5.47
N LYS A 33 12.13 9.75 6.75
CA LYS A 33 12.69 8.66 7.56
C LYS A 33 12.37 7.29 6.96
N GLU A 34 11.17 7.09 6.42
CA GLU A 34 10.79 5.82 5.78
C GLU A 34 11.67 5.50 4.56
N LEU A 35 12.14 6.53 3.82
CA LEU A 35 13.04 6.32 2.68
C LEU A 35 14.46 5.92 3.12
N LYS A 36 14.90 6.37 4.30
CA LYS A 36 16.17 5.92 4.88
C LYS A 36 16.10 4.44 5.28
N GLU A 37 14.97 4.02 5.81
CA GLU A 37 14.70 2.63 6.19
C GLU A 37 14.41 1.73 4.98
N PHE A 38 13.86 2.31 3.90
CA PHE A 38 13.48 1.59 2.69
C PHE A 38 13.93 2.31 1.39
N PRO A 39 15.25 2.38 1.13
CA PRO A 39 15.77 3.06 -0.07
C PRO A 39 15.38 2.36 -1.38
N GLN A 40 14.95 1.08 -1.32
CA GLN A 40 14.45 0.37 -2.50
C GLN A 40 13.16 0.97 -3.07
N TYR A 41 12.52 1.92 -2.38
CA TYR A 41 11.44 2.75 -2.92
C TYR A 41 11.77 3.25 -4.34
N PHE A 42 12.97 3.79 -4.54
CA PHE A 42 13.39 4.34 -5.83
C PHE A 42 13.55 3.29 -6.94
N SER A 43 13.66 2.00 -6.60
CA SER A 43 13.72 0.92 -7.58
C SER A 43 12.35 0.54 -8.17
N PHE A 44 11.24 0.97 -7.56
CA PHE A 44 9.89 0.70 -8.08
C PHE A 44 9.47 1.74 -9.14
N SER A 45 8.63 1.33 -10.09
CA SER A 45 8.06 2.23 -11.09
C SER A 45 7.06 3.20 -10.42
N LEU A 46 7.19 4.49 -10.70
CA LEU A 46 6.27 5.51 -10.20
C LEU A 46 4.86 5.27 -10.75
N GLU A 47 4.75 5.16 -12.07
CA GLU A 47 3.46 5.04 -12.78
C GLU A 47 2.85 3.64 -12.65
N ASN A 48 3.66 2.58 -12.67
CA ASN A 48 3.13 1.21 -12.73
C ASN A 48 3.02 0.53 -11.36
N ARG A 49 3.59 1.12 -10.30
CA ARG A 49 3.62 0.46 -8.98
C ARG A 49 3.29 1.40 -7.82
N ILE A 50 3.99 2.52 -7.69
CA ILE A 50 3.84 3.41 -6.53
C ILE A 50 2.46 4.10 -6.57
N LYS A 51 2.15 4.83 -7.66
CA LYS A 51 0.90 5.57 -7.82
C LYS A 51 -0.35 4.68 -7.74
N PRO A 52 -0.47 3.58 -8.51
CA PRO A 52 -1.69 2.78 -8.50
C PRO A 52 -1.98 2.16 -7.13
N ARG A 53 -0.94 1.77 -6.40
CA ARG A 53 -1.12 1.19 -5.06
C ARG A 53 -1.45 2.22 -4.01
N HIS A 54 -0.80 3.39 -4.07
CA HIS A 54 -1.14 4.50 -3.18
C HIS A 54 -2.60 4.93 -3.38
N GLN A 55 -3.02 5.16 -4.62
CA GLN A 55 -4.40 5.55 -4.96
C GLN A 55 -5.42 4.51 -4.50
N CYS A 56 -5.15 3.22 -4.73
CA CYS A 56 -6.00 2.13 -4.25
C CYS A 56 -6.12 2.13 -2.71
N CYS A 57 -5.03 2.43 -1.99
CA CYS A 57 -5.06 2.55 -0.53
C CYS A 57 -5.90 3.75 -0.08
N VAL A 58 -5.74 4.91 -0.72
CA VAL A 58 -6.52 6.13 -0.43
C VAL A 58 -8.01 5.90 -0.67
N GLU A 59 -8.39 5.32 -1.82
CA GLU A 59 -9.79 5.01 -2.16
C GLU A 59 -10.45 4.08 -1.14
N LYS A 60 -9.68 3.13 -0.60
CA LYS A 60 -10.16 2.15 0.38
C LYS A 60 -9.96 2.57 1.83
N GLY A 61 -9.40 3.76 2.08
CA GLY A 61 -9.14 4.26 3.43
C GLY A 61 -8.13 3.43 4.23
N VAL A 62 -7.23 2.70 3.55
CA VAL A 62 -6.23 1.84 4.19
C VAL A 62 -4.83 2.43 4.02
N CYS A 63 -3.90 2.06 4.91
CA CYS A 63 -2.51 2.44 4.78
C CYS A 63 -1.59 1.25 5.07
N PHE A 64 -0.42 1.23 4.43
CA PHE A 64 0.59 0.19 4.64
C PHE A 64 2.00 0.80 4.75
N PRO A 65 2.92 0.16 5.50
CA PRO A 65 4.34 0.46 5.42
C PRO A 65 4.87 0.24 3.99
N LEU A 66 5.87 1.02 3.57
CA LEU A 66 6.44 0.94 2.22
C LEU A 66 6.85 -0.47 1.74
N PRO A 67 7.51 -1.32 2.56
CA PRO A 67 7.86 -2.67 2.12
C PRO A 67 6.62 -3.50 1.78
N VAL A 68 5.57 -3.39 2.58
CA VAL A 68 4.28 -4.09 2.41
C VAL A 68 3.58 -3.56 1.17
N LEU A 69 3.50 -2.23 1.05
CA LEU A 69 2.87 -1.55 -0.08
C LEU A 69 3.53 -1.91 -1.41
N LEU A 70 4.87 -2.00 -1.49
CA LEU A 70 5.56 -2.06 -2.78
C LEU A 70 6.07 -3.47 -3.15
N LYS A 71 6.55 -4.27 -2.18
CA LYS A 71 7.10 -5.62 -2.45
C LYS A 71 6.03 -6.69 -2.61
N MET A 72 4.86 -6.53 -1.99
CA MET A 72 3.83 -7.58 -1.99
C MET A 72 3.33 -7.89 -3.40
N LYS A 73 3.07 -9.16 -3.72
CA LYS A 73 2.50 -9.54 -5.02
C LYS A 73 1.10 -8.94 -5.21
N ASP A 74 0.68 -8.70 -6.45
CA ASP A 74 -0.57 -7.99 -6.74
C ASP A 74 -1.81 -8.72 -6.20
N VAL A 75 -1.85 -10.05 -6.30
CA VAL A 75 -2.95 -10.86 -5.74
C VAL A 75 -3.06 -10.67 -4.23
N GLN A 76 -1.93 -10.77 -3.52
CA GLN A 76 -1.88 -10.60 -2.06
C GLN A 76 -2.22 -9.18 -1.64
N PHE A 77 -1.77 -8.18 -2.40
CA PHE A 77 -2.05 -6.77 -2.14
C PHE A 77 -3.55 -6.50 -2.22
N ARG A 78 -4.21 -6.95 -3.31
CA ARG A 78 -5.66 -6.79 -3.48
C ARG A 78 -6.46 -7.47 -2.37
N GLN A 79 -6.08 -8.70 -2.01
CA GLN A 79 -6.72 -9.42 -0.90
C GLN A 79 -6.61 -8.65 0.41
N ARG A 80 -5.43 -8.12 0.74
CA ARG A 80 -5.23 -7.36 1.99
C ARG A 80 -5.99 -6.05 2.02
N VAL A 81 -5.99 -5.31 0.91
CA VAL A 81 -6.77 -4.07 0.79
C VAL A 81 -8.25 -4.36 1.01
N GLN A 82 -8.78 -5.40 0.37
CA GLN A 82 -10.17 -5.81 0.51
C GLN A 82 -10.52 -6.16 1.96
N LEU A 83 -9.75 -7.06 2.58
CA LEU A 83 -9.97 -7.50 3.97
C LEU A 83 -9.96 -6.33 4.96
N LEU A 84 -9.00 -5.40 4.82
CA LEU A 84 -8.93 -4.23 5.71
C LEU A 84 -10.08 -3.25 5.46
N SER A 85 -10.48 -3.05 4.20
CA SER A 85 -11.62 -2.19 3.87
C SER A 85 -12.96 -2.76 4.34
N GLU A 86 -13.11 -4.09 4.36
CA GLU A 86 -14.30 -4.78 4.85
C GLU A 86 -14.36 -4.81 6.38
N SER A 87 -13.20 -4.88 7.06
CA SER A 87 -13.13 -4.86 8.53
C SER A 87 -13.53 -3.51 9.16
N SER A 88 -13.52 -2.42 8.38
CA SER A 88 -14.05 -1.12 8.79
C SER A 88 -15.56 -1.00 8.63
N LEU A 89 -16.25 -1.99 8.06
CA LEU A 89 -17.71 -2.06 8.09
C LEU A 89 -18.13 -2.80 9.38
N PRO A 90 -19.14 -2.29 10.13
CA PRO A 90 -19.68 -3.07 11.23
C PRO A 90 -20.23 -4.36 10.65
N PHE A 91 -19.68 -5.47 11.16
CA PHE A 91 -20.09 -6.85 10.96
C PHE A 91 -21.58 -6.99 10.59
N SER A 92 -21.88 -7.18 9.31
CA SER A 92 -23.23 -7.57 8.87
C SER A 92 -23.16 -8.53 7.71
N SER A 93 -22.75 -9.76 8.01
CA SER A 93 -23.24 -10.95 7.31
C SER A 93 -22.93 -12.20 8.15
N SER A 94 -23.38 -12.21 9.40
CA SER A 94 -23.63 -13.48 10.10
C SER A 94 -25.13 -13.79 10.05
N PRO A 95 -25.56 -14.82 9.30
CA PRO A 95 -26.96 -15.29 9.34
C PRO A 95 -27.31 -16.06 10.63
N LEU A 96 -26.37 -16.26 11.55
CA LEU A 96 -26.48 -17.24 12.63
C LEU A 96 -26.84 -16.68 14.02
N SER A 97 -27.46 -15.49 14.11
CA SER A 97 -28.06 -15.02 15.37
C SER A 97 -29.58 -15.16 15.45
N ARG A 98 -30.25 -15.77 14.46
CA ARG A 98 -31.56 -16.38 14.71
C ARG A 98 -31.35 -17.77 15.29
N VAL A 99 -31.06 -17.81 16.58
CA VAL A 99 -31.49 -18.96 17.37
C VAL A 99 -32.94 -18.68 17.69
N ASP A 100 -33.84 -19.24 16.89
CA ASP A 100 -35.26 -19.34 17.22
C ASP A 100 -35.36 -20.15 18.51
N PHE A 101 -35.53 -19.46 19.63
CA PHE A 101 -36.04 -20.06 20.87
C PHE A 101 -37.56 -19.88 20.85
N ASP A 102 -38.25 -20.80 20.19
CA ASP A 102 -39.63 -21.11 20.57
C ASP A 102 -39.58 -22.23 21.61
N PRO A 103 -40.18 -22.01 22.79
CA PRO A 103 -40.96 -23.06 23.43
C PRO A 103 -42.24 -22.49 24.10
N PRO A 104 -43.20 -23.33 24.52
CA PRO A 104 -44.50 -23.41 23.87
C PRO A 104 -45.67 -22.90 24.73
N LEU A 105 -46.84 -22.89 24.07
CA LEU A 105 -48.25 -22.86 24.53
C LEU A 105 -49.02 -21.62 24.05
#